data_AF-A0A645CH64-F1
#
_entry.id   AF-A0A645CH64-F1
#
_cell.length_a   1.000
_cell.length_b   1.000
_cell.length_c   1.000
_cell.angle_alpha   90.00
_cell.angle_beta   90.00
_cell.angle_gamma   90.00
#
_symmetry.space_group_name_H-M   'P 1'
#
loop_
_entity.id
_entity.type
_entity.pdbx_description
1 polymer ?
#
loop_
_entity_poly.entity_id
_entity_poly.type
_entity_poly.pdbx_seq_one_letter_code
_entity_poly.pdbx_strand_id
1 'polypeptide(L)'
;MGDRLPIVGNVDPVEIMMLGSVEDVYAGVKKCIEEAYDSPKGYLLSTGCGIPINSPIENIDAFMGAARKYGKWPINSDNFKEEILAKSTL
;
A
#
# COMPACT_ATOMS: atom_id res chain seq x y z
N MET A 1 3.42 0.10 -19.98
CA MET A 1 2.66 1.33 -19.62
C MET A 1 3.48 2.22 -18.71
N GLY A 2 4.04 1.70 -17.60
CA GLY A 2 4.92 2.46 -16.69
C GLY A 2 6.20 3.02 -17.32
N ASP A 3 6.56 2.58 -18.53
CA ASP A 3 7.64 3.10 -19.36
C ASP A 3 7.31 4.45 -20.02
N ARG A 4 6.02 4.75 -20.20
CA ARG A 4 5.52 5.94 -20.89
C ARG A 4 4.77 6.91 -19.98
N LEU A 5 4.09 6.40 -18.96
CA LEU A 5 3.22 7.19 -18.06
C LEU A 5 3.38 6.76 -16.60
N PRO A 6 3.22 7.69 -15.64
CA PRO A 6 3.12 7.32 -14.23
C PRO A 6 1.92 6.41 -13.99
N ILE A 7 2.05 5.51 -13.03
CA ILE A 7 0.98 4.60 -12.63
C ILE A 7 0.32 5.15 -11.36
N VAL A 8 -1.01 5.11 -11.33
CA VAL A 8 -1.82 5.36 -10.13
C VAL A 8 -2.63 4.10 -9.90
N GLY A 9 -2.48 3.41 -8.79
CA GLY A 9 -2.93 2.02 -8.76
C GLY A 9 -2.75 1.33 -7.43
N ASN A 10 -3.48 0.24 -7.23
CA ASN A 10 -4.55 0.46 -6.27
C ASN A 10 -4.72 -0.55 -5.15
N VAL A 11 -4.99 0.03 -3.98
CA VAL A 11 -5.67 -0.65 -2.89
C VAL A 11 -7.16 -0.74 -3.22
N ASP A 12 -7.75 -1.91 -2.96
CA ASP A 12 -9.17 -2.16 -3.18
C ASP A 12 -10.02 -1.32 -2.19
N PRO A 13 -10.91 -0.44 -2.67
CA PRO A 13 -11.69 0.44 -1.81
C PRO A 13 -12.77 -0.30 -0.99
N VAL A 14 -13.22 -1.48 -1.40
CA VAL A 14 -14.29 -2.22 -0.72
C VAL A 14 -13.70 -3.32 0.13
N GLU A 15 -13.02 -4.27 -0.48
CA GLU A 15 -12.55 -5.49 0.20
C GLU A 15 -11.44 -5.19 1.20
N ILE A 16 -10.58 -4.21 0.91
CA ILE A 16 -9.46 -3.85 1.81
C ILE A 16 -9.83 -2.65 2.69
N MET A 17 -10.28 -1.54 2.12
CA MET A 17 -10.48 -0.32 2.90
C MET A 17 -11.75 -0.35 3.76
N MET A 18 -12.85 -0.92 3.28
CA MET A 18 -14.14 -0.90 3.99
C MET A 18 -14.38 -2.16 4.80
N LEU A 19 -14.12 -3.34 4.23
CA LEU A 19 -14.41 -4.65 4.83
C LEU A 19 -13.19 -5.29 5.50
N GLY A 20 -11.99 -4.84 5.15
CA GLY A 20 -10.73 -5.39 5.66
C GLY A 20 -10.36 -4.88 7.05
N SER A 21 -9.40 -5.57 7.67
CA SER A 21 -8.73 -5.15 8.89
C SER A 21 -7.63 -4.11 8.62
N VAL A 22 -7.12 -3.48 9.68
CA VAL A 22 -5.94 -2.61 9.61
C VAL A 22 -4.75 -3.36 8.99
N GLU A 23 -4.56 -4.63 9.35
CA GLU A 23 -3.51 -5.49 8.81
C GLU A 23 -3.68 -5.73 7.32
N ASP A 24 -4.92 -5.94 6.85
CA ASP A 24 -5.22 -6.08 5.42
C ASP A 24 -4.90 -4.79 4.65
N VAL A 25 -5.17 -3.62 5.24
CA VAL A 25 -4.80 -2.33 4.66
C VAL A 25 -3.29 -2.16 4.55
N TYR A 26 -2.54 -2.49 5.60
CA TYR A 26 -1.08 -2.46 5.56
C TYR A 26 -0.52 -3.41 4.50
N ALA A 27 -1.05 -4.63 4.41
CA ALA A 27 -0.63 -5.62 3.42
C ALA A 27 -0.97 -5.16 1.99
N GLY A 28 -2.16 -4.61 1.78
CA GLY A 28 -2.61 -4.06 0.50
C GLY A 28 -1.71 -2.92 0.02
N VAL A 29 -1.46 -1.92 0.87
CA VAL A 29 -0.57 -0.80 0.55
C VAL A 29 0.85 -1.28 0.27
N LYS A 30 1.39 -2.18 1.09
CA LYS A 30 2.72 -2.75 0.90
C LYS A 30 2.83 -3.40 -0.48
N LYS A 31 1.90 -4.28 -0.82
CA LYS A 31 1.87 -4.98 -2.10
C LYS A 31 1.83 -4.01 -3.28
N CYS A 32 0.96 -3.01 -3.23
CA CYS A 32 0.85 -2.04 -4.33
C CYS A 32 2.14 -1.24 -4.55
N ILE A 33 2.83 -0.84 -3.47
CA ILE A 33 4.10 -0.13 -3.58
C ILE A 33 5.20 -1.08 -4.05
N GLU A 34 5.29 -2.29 -3.49
CA GLU A 34 6.30 -3.29 -3.85
C GLU A 34 6.22 -3.70 -5.33
N GLU A 35 5.03 -3.79 -5.91
CA GLU A 35 4.84 -4.14 -7.32
C GLU A 35 5.13 -2.99 -8.30
N ALA A 36 5.18 -1.74 -7.83
CA ALA A 36 5.21 -0.56 -8.71
C ALA A 36 6.32 0.46 -8.41
N TYR A 37 7.09 0.30 -7.32
CA TYR A 37 8.11 1.29 -6.89
C TYR A 37 9.20 1.54 -7.94
N ASP A 38 9.50 0.55 -8.78
CA ASP A 38 10.54 0.60 -9.81
C ASP A 38 10.00 1.06 -11.19
N SER A 39 8.73 1.48 -11.25
CA SER A 39 8.12 2.05 -12.46
C SER A 39 8.97 3.22 -12.99
N PRO A 40 9.45 3.17 -14.26
CA PRO A 40 10.37 4.18 -14.81
C PRO A 40 9.82 5.61 -14.85
N LYS A 41 8.49 5.76 -14.88
CA LYS A 41 7.81 7.07 -14.83
C LYS A 41 7.16 7.36 -13.48
N GLY A 42 7.49 6.58 -12.46
CA GLY A 42 7.00 6.73 -11.10
C GLY A 42 5.66 6.06 -10.86
N TYR A 43 5.26 6.08 -9.60
CA TYR A 43 4.05 5.48 -9.09
C TYR A 43 3.46 6.35 -7.98
N LEU A 44 2.14 6.53 -8.02
CA LEU A 44 1.37 7.24 -7.01
C LEU A 44 0.38 6.26 -6.36
N LEU A 45 0.57 6.01 -5.06
CA LEU A 45 -0.36 5.20 -4.29
C LEU A 45 -1.73 5.88 -4.23
N SER A 46 -2.78 5.12 -4.53
CA SER A 46 -4.18 5.54 -4.42
C SER A 46 -5.07 4.32 -4.18
N THR A 47 -6.30 4.55 -3.77
CA THR A 47 -7.38 3.56 -3.94
C THR A 47 -7.83 3.50 -5.41
N GLY A 48 -8.45 2.38 -5.81
CA GLY A 48 -8.86 2.17 -7.21
C GLY A 48 -10.07 2.98 -7.63
N CYS A 49 -10.85 3.42 -6.64
CA CYS A 49 -11.98 4.33 -6.76
C CYS A 49 -11.96 5.27 -5.54
N GLY A 50 -13.03 6.01 -5.28
CA GLY A 50 -13.22 6.72 -4.02
C GLY A 50 -13.32 5.77 -2.82
N ILE A 51 -12.81 6.20 -1.67
CA ILE A 51 -12.99 5.49 -0.41
C ILE A 51 -14.48 5.54 -0.02
N PRO A 52 -15.12 4.39 0.28
CA PRO A 52 -16.51 4.36 0.72
C PRO A 52 -16.70 5.16 2.00
N ILE A 53 -17.83 5.89 2.11
CA ILE A 53 -18.17 6.74 3.27
C ILE A 53 -18.17 5.95 4.59
N ASN A 54 -18.51 4.68 4.54
CA ASN A 54 -18.59 3.80 5.71
C ASN A 54 -17.26 3.10 6.04
N SER A 55 -16.15 3.45 5.38
CA SER A 55 -14.85 2.86 5.70
C SER A 55 -14.43 3.27 7.12
N PRO A 56 -13.95 2.34 7.95
CA PRO A 56 -13.47 2.66 9.29
C PRO A 56 -12.35 3.70 9.26
N ILE A 57 -12.34 4.62 10.23
CA ILE A 57 -11.31 5.66 10.33
C ILE A 57 -9.94 5.02 10.57
N GLU A 58 -9.89 3.95 11.35
CA GLU A 58 -8.64 3.21 11.58
C GLU A 58 -8.03 2.67 10.29
N ASN A 59 -8.85 2.30 9.29
CA ASN A 59 -8.36 1.83 8.00
C ASN A 59 -7.81 2.99 7.15
N ILE A 60 -8.41 4.17 7.23
CA ILE A 60 -7.90 5.37 6.57
C ILE A 60 -6.55 5.77 7.18
N ASP A 61 -6.46 5.77 8.52
CA ASP A 61 -5.20 6.06 9.23
C ASP A 61 -4.14 5.00 8.95
N ALA A 62 -4.53 3.72 8.88
CA ALA A 62 -3.66 2.61 8.51
C ALA A 62 -3.10 2.78 7.10
N PHE A 63 -3.93 3.16 6.14
CA PHE A 63 -3.50 3.42 4.76
C PHE A 63 -2.42 4.51 4.72
N MET A 64 -2.65 5.61 5.44
CA MET A 64 -1.68 6.71 5.53
C MET A 64 -0.40 6.32 6.28
N GLY A 65 -0.51 5.51 7.33
CA GLY A 65 0.62 4.94 8.07
C GLY A 65 1.48 4.02 7.21
N ALA A 66 0.83 3.07 6.52
CA ALA A 66 1.47 2.15 5.59
C ALA A 66 2.15 2.89 4.44
N ALA A 67 1.50 3.90 3.87
CA ALA A 67 2.07 4.74 2.81
C ALA A 67 3.38 5.41 3.26
N ARG A 68 3.42 5.97 4.49
CA ARG A 68 4.64 6.56 5.06
C ARG A 68 5.72 5.54 5.39
N LYS A 69 5.33 4.36 5.86
CA LYS A 69 6.26 3.26 6.20
C LYS A 69 6.94 2.71 4.95
N TYR A 70 6.15 2.30 3.96
CA TYR A 70 6.63 1.60 2.78
C TYR A 70 7.10 2.57 1.68
N GLY A 71 6.44 3.72 1.53
CA GLY A 71 6.80 4.75 0.53
C GLY A 71 7.91 5.71 0.93
N LYS A 72 8.68 5.42 1.99
CA LYS A 72 9.78 6.28 2.47
C LYS A 72 10.87 6.44 1.40
N TRP A 73 11.29 7.68 1.13
CA TRP A 73 12.40 7.99 0.23
C TRP A 73 13.77 7.86 0.92
N PRO A 74 14.84 7.37 0.24
CA PRO A 74 14.83 6.78 -1.09
C PRO A 74 14.10 5.43 -1.10
N ILE A 75 13.15 5.27 -2.03
CA ILE A 75 12.35 4.05 -2.11
C ILE A 75 13.18 2.93 -2.75
N ASN A 76 13.24 1.77 -2.09
CA ASN A 76 13.95 0.61 -2.57
C ASN A 76 13.40 -0.67 -1.92
N SER A 77 13.90 -1.83 -2.34
CA SER A 77 13.41 -3.13 -1.85
C SER A 77 13.49 -3.30 -0.32
N ASP A 78 14.41 -2.63 0.38
CA ASP A 78 14.54 -2.76 1.85
C ASP A 78 13.32 -2.23 2.59
N ASN A 79 12.57 -1.29 2.00
CA ASN A 79 11.35 -0.74 2.56
C ASN A 79 10.27 -1.80 2.83
N PHE A 80 10.35 -2.99 2.21
CA PHE A 80 9.30 -4.00 2.24
C PHE A 80 9.77 -5.34 2.84
N LYS A 81 11.04 -5.46 3.26
CA LYS A 81 11.64 -6.73 3.71
C LYS A 81 11.22 -7.17 5.12
N GLU A 82 10.68 -6.27 5.93
CA GLU A 82 10.28 -6.61 7.29
C GLU A 82 8.85 -7.16 7.34
N GLU A 83 8.75 -8.50 7.44
CA GLU A 83 7.77 -9.20 8.30
C GLU A 83 7.93 -10.74 8.35
N ILE A 84 8.93 -11.33 7.67
CA ILE A 84 9.20 -12.78 7.82
C ILE A 84 9.87 -13.09 9.19
N LEU A 85 10.58 -12.14 9.80
CA LEU A 85 11.37 -12.40 11.01
C LEU A 85 10.54 -12.52 12.31
N ALA A 86 9.36 -11.90 12.39
CA ALA A 86 8.56 -11.89 13.61
C ALA A 86 7.72 -13.17 13.81
N LYS A 87 7.50 -13.97 12.76
CA LYS A 87 6.76 -15.24 12.85
C LYS A 87 7.64 -16.49 12.94
N SER A 88 8.97 -16.33 12.85
CA SER A 88 9.93 -17.44 12.92
C SER A 88 10.59 -17.63 14.31
N THR A 89 10.17 -16.87 15.32
CA THR A 89 10.75 -16.95 16.69
C THR A 89 9.70 -17.35 17.74
N LEU A 90 8.69 -18.14 17.35
CA LEU A 90 7.82 -18.85 18.29
C LEU A 90 8.00 -20.36 18.14
#